data_AF-A0A7K0MU28-F1
#
_entry.id   AF-A0A7K0MU28-F1
#
_cell.length_a   1.000
_cell.length_b   1.000
_cell.length_c   1.000
_cell.angle_alpha   90.00
_cell.angle_beta   90.00
_cell.angle_gamma   90.00
#
_symmetry.space_group_name_H-M   'P 1'
#
loop_
_entity.id
_entity.type
_entity.pdbx_description
1 polymer ?
#
loop_
_entity_poly.entity_id
_entity_poly.type
_entity_poly.pdbx_seq_one_letter_code
_entity_poly.pdbx_strand_id
1 'polypeptide(L)' 'AELGRADANYVKEVSGYSVGGVSPIGWITRPEITLIDEALNDYEVVWAASGHPHAVYPTSFAELITCTSATPMVVGE' A
#
# COMPACT_ATOMS: atom_id res chain seq x y z
N ALA A 1 -13.31 -4.13 17.67
CA ALA A 1 -13.77 -3.30 16.55
C ALA A 1 -13.54 -4.10 15.28
N GLU A 2 -14.48 -4.08 14.33
CA GLU A 2 -14.35 -4.79 13.05
C GLU A 2 -13.83 -3.82 11.97
N LEU A 3 -13.03 -4.33 11.04
CA LEU A 3 -12.55 -3.56 9.87
C LEU A 3 -13.54 -3.69 8.72
N GLY A 4 -13.85 -2.58 8.06
CA GLY A 4 -14.67 -2.53 6.85
C GLY A 4 -13.84 -2.14 5.62
N ARG A 5 -14.36 -2.43 4.41
CA ARG A 5 -13.76 -1.91 3.18
C ARG A 5 -14.04 -0.41 3.07
N ALA A 6 -12.99 0.37 2.80
CA ALA A 6 -13.12 1.78 2.47
C ALA A 6 -13.86 1.98 1.14
N ASP A 7 -14.68 3.02 1.05
CA ASP A 7 -15.28 3.44 -0.22
C ASP A 7 -14.29 4.28 -1.08
N ALA A 8 -14.62 4.42 -2.36
CA ALA A 8 -13.72 5.08 -3.32
C ALA A 8 -13.48 6.57 -3.04
N ASN A 9 -14.47 7.27 -2.49
CA ASN A 9 -14.34 8.70 -2.17
C ASN A 9 -13.38 8.86 -0.98
N TYR A 10 -13.56 8.05 0.07
CA TYR A 10 -12.67 8.04 1.22
C TYR A 10 -11.21 7.75 0.82
N VAL A 11 -10.99 6.73 -0.01
CA VAL A 11 -9.64 6.40 -0.51
C VAL A 11 -9.01 7.60 -1.21
N LYS A 12 -9.75 8.29 -2.07
CA LYS A 12 -9.23 9.46 -2.81
C LYS A 12 -8.96 10.66 -1.91
N GLU A 13 -9.82 10.91 -0.94
CA GLU A 13 -9.67 12.01 0.01
C GLU A 13 -8.46 11.82 0.95
N VAL A 14 -8.18 10.58 1.36
CA VAL A 14 -7.12 10.27 2.33
C VAL A 14 -5.77 10.07 1.65
N SER A 15 -5.75 9.32 0.54
CA SER A 15 -4.50 8.98 -0.16
C SER A 15 -4.14 10.00 -1.24
N GLY A 16 -5.12 10.70 -1.82
CA GLY A 16 -4.93 11.52 -3.02
C GLY A 16 -4.99 10.72 -4.33
N TYR A 17 -5.05 9.39 -4.27
CA TYR A 17 -5.08 8.51 -5.44
C TYR A 17 -6.48 7.95 -5.71
N SER A 18 -6.76 7.63 -6.97
CA SER A 18 -8.00 6.94 -7.34
C SER A 18 -7.85 5.42 -7.12
N VAL A 19 -8.95 4.76 -6.76
CA VAL A 19 -9.02 3.29 -6.65
C VAL A 19 -8.51 2.65 -7.95
N GLY A 20 -7.69 1.60 -7.82
CA GLY A 20 -7.02 0.93 -8.94
C GLY A 20 -5.62 1.48 -9.26
N GLY A 21 -5.19 2.56 -8.61
CA GLY A 21 -3.84 3.11 -8.76
C GLY A 21 -3.26 3.68 -7.47
N VAL A 22 -3.73 3.23 -6.31
CA VAL A 22 -3.29 3.75 -5.00
C VAL A 22 -1.84 3.34 -4.74
N SER A 23 -0.92 4.30 -4.78
CA SER A 23 0.48 4.08 -4.45
C SER A 23 0.64 3.77 -2.95
N PRO A 24 1.56 2.88 -2.53
CA PRO A 24 1.83 2.64 -1.11
C PRO A 24 2.52 3.83 -0.43
N ILE A 25 3.05 4.78 -1.20
CA ILE A 25 3.77 5.96 -0.72
C ILE A 25 3.21 7.26 -1.30
N GLY A 26 3.53 8.38 -0.65
CA GLY A 26 3.17 9.72 -1.11
C GLY A 26 1.69 10.06 -0.91
N TRP A 27 1.06 9.49 0.12
CA TRP A 27 -0.30 9.86 0.50
C TRP A 27 -0.33 11.31 1.01
N ILE A 28 -1.44 12.01 0.73
CA ILE A 28 -1.65 13.39 1.20
C ILE A 28 -1.90 13.46 2.71
N THR A 29 -2.31 12.35 3.32
CA THR A 29 -2.39 12.18 4.77
C THR A 29 -1.50 11.01 5.21
N ARG A 30 -1.09 10.99 6.48
CA ARG A 30 -0.29 9.90 7.05
C ARG A 30 -1.22 8.88 7.72
N PRO A 31 -1.27 7.61 7.27
CA PRO A 31 -1.99 6.55 7.98
C PRO A 31 -1.42 6.33 9.39
N GLU A 32 -2.28 6.02 10.35
CA GLU A 32 -1.83 5.64 11.71
C GLU A 32 -1.21 4.24 11.73
N ILE A 33 -1.77 3.32 10.93
CA ILE A 33 -1.34 1.94 10.81
C ILE A 33 -1.18 1.62 9.32
N THR A 34 -0.01 1.13 8.97
CA THR A 34 0.27 0.56 7.65
C THR A 34 0.78 -0.86 7.88
N LEU A 35 0.15 -1.83 7.23
CA LEU A 35 0.54 -3.23 7.30
C LEU A 35 1.08 -3.66 5.93
N ILE A 36 2.10 -4.50 5.94
CA ILE A 36 2.64 -5.13 4.73
C ILE A 36 2.61 -6.64 4.92
N ASP A 37 2.10 -7.35 3.92
CA ASP A 37 2.01 -8.81 3.98
C ASP A 37 3.39 -9.45 3.91
N GLU A 38 3.70 -10.32 4.86
CA GLU A 38 4.97 -11.06 4.92
C GLU A 38 5.19 -11.93 3.67
N ALA A 39 4.13 -12.38 3.01
CA ALA A 39 4.23 -13.16 1.77
C ALA A 39 4.95 -12.41 0.62
N LEU A 40 4.99 -11.07 0.66
CA LEU A 40 5.73 -10.29 -0.33
C LEU A 40 7.25 -10.49 -0.24
N ASN A 41 7.77 -10.95 0.91
CA ASN A 41 9.19 -11.20 1.12
C ASN A 41 9.71 -12.44 0.38
N ASP A 42 8.82 -13.29 -0.14
CA ASP A 42 9.19 -14.46 -0.94
C ASP A 42 9.66 -14.08 -2.36
N TYR A 43 9.48 -12.82 -2.76
CA TYR A 43 9.81 -12.31 -4.08
C TYR A 43 10.96 -11.31 -4.01
N GLU A 44 11.94 -11.48 -4.91
CA GLU A 44 13.05 -10.51 -5.06
C GLU A 44 12.53 -9.15 -5.53
N VAL A 45 11.51 -9.15 -6.40
CA VAL A 45 10.89 -7.95 -6.96
C VAL A 45 9.37 -7.99 -6.74
N VAL A 46 8.86 -6.92 -6.17
CA VAL A 46 7.44 -6.61 -5.99
C VAL A 46 7.08 -5.42 -6.88
N TRP A 47 5.90 -5.46 -7.50
CA TRP A 47 5.40 -4.37 -8.35
C TRP A 47 4.32 -3.57 -7.61
N ALA A 48 4.63 -2.33 -7.25
CA ALA A 48 3.73 -1.43 -6.56
C ALA A 48 3.08 -0.43 -7.52
N ALA A 49 1.83 -0.02 -7.25
CA ALA A 49 1.16 1.03 -8.02
C ALA A 49 1.88 2.37 -7.87
N SER A 50 1.98 3.14 -8.95
CA SER A 50 2.71 4.42 -8.97
C SER A 50 1.79 5.65 -9.00
N GLY A 51 0.56 5.53 -8.52
CA GLY A 51 -0.41 6.63 -8.49
C GLY A 51 -1.32 6.74 -9.72
N HIS A 52 -1.22 5.80 -10.68
CA HIS A 52 -2.03 5.78 -11.90
C HIS A 52 -2.46 4.33 -12.25
N PRO A 53 -3.68 4.10 -12.77
CA PRO A 53 -4.19 2.74 -13.06
C PRO A 53 -3.37 1.92 -14.07
N HIS A 54 -2.50 2.57 -14.83
CA HIS A 54 -1.66 1.96 -15.86
C HIS A 54 -0.16 2.14 -15.61
N ALA A 55 0.23 2.47 -14.39
CA ALA A 55 1.64 2.66 -14.05
C ALA A 55 1.98 1.98 -12.72
N VAL A 56 3.05 1.20 -12.76
CA VAL A 56 3.62 0.47 -11.63
C VAL A 56 5.13 0.67 -11.63
N TYR A 57 5.76 0.48 -10.48
CA TYR A 57 7.21 0.51 -10.34
C TYR A 57 7.72 -0.75 -9.63
N PRO A 58 8.91 -1.25 -10.00
CA PRO A 58 9.54 -2.35 -9.29
C PRO A 58 10.16 -1.85 -7.98
N THR A 59 10.07 -2.66 -6.94
CA THR A 59 10.70 -2.43 -5.63
C THR A 59 10.88 -3.76 -4.90
N SER A 60 11.45 -3.76 -3.70
CA SER A 60 11.57 -4.93 -2.83
C SER A 60 10.73 -4.77 -1.56
N PHE A 61 10.47 -5.89 -0.88
CA PHE A 61 9.83 -5.89 0.43
C PHE A 61 10.55 -4.99 1.45
N ALA A 62 11.89 -5.04 1.48
CA ALA A 62 12.70 -4.23 2.38
C ALA A 62 12.62 -2.72 2.08
N GLU A 63 12.59 -2.33 0.80
CA GLU A 63 12.42 -0.94 0.39
C GLU A 63 11.02 -0.43 0.77
N LEU A 64 9.97 -1.22 0.54
CA LEU A 64 8.61 -0.85 0.92
C LEU A 64 8.51 -0.59 2.43
N ILE A 65 9.06 -1.46 3.27
CA ILE A 65 9.12 -1.23 4.73
C ILE A 65 9.83 0.08 5.05
N THR A 66 10.99 0.31 4.43
CA THR A 66 11.80 1.51 4.67
C THR A 66 11.05 2.78 4.31
N CYS A 67 10.35 2.80 3.17
CA CYS A 67 9.64 3.98 2.68
C CYS A 67 8.30 4.22 3.37
N THR A 68 7.61 3.17 3.81
CA THR A 68 6.24 3.26 4.36
C THR A 68 6.21 3.23 5.88
N SER A 69 7.28 2.76 6.53
CA SER A 69 7.28 2.39 7.96
C SER A 69 6.19 1.35 8.29
N ALA A 70 5.81 0.50 7.32
CA ALA A 70 4.81 -0.53 7.52
C ALA A 70 5.29 -1.62 8.48
N THR A 71 4.34 -2.16 9.24
CA THR A 71 4.56 -3.31 10.11
C THR A 71 4.31 -4.60 9.31
N PRO A 72 5.30 -5.51 9.21
CA PRO A 72 5.09 -6.83 8.63
C PRO A 72 4.06 -7.62 9.43
N MET A 73 3.13 -8.26 8.74
CA MET A 73 2.10 -9.11 9.34
C MET A 73 1.56 -10.08 8.30
N VAL A 74 1.12 -11.27 8.71
CA VAL A 74 0.30 -12.13 7.84
C VAL A 74 -1.08 -11.50 7.66
N VAL A 75 -1.45 -11.12 6.43
CA VAL A 75 -2.71 -10.43 6.12
C VAL A 75 -3.65 -11.36 5.36
N GLY A 76 -4.42 -12.16 6.10
CA GLY A 76 -5.34 -13.16 5.53
C GLY A 76 -4.96 -14.59 5.94
N GLU A 77 -5.64 -15.56 5.36
CA GLU A 77 -5.25 -16.99 5.43
C GLU A 77 -4.83 -17.49 4.05
#